data_AF-A0AAP7FIX8-F1
#
_entry.id   AF-A0AAP7FIX8-F1
#
_cell.length_a   1.000
_cell.length_b   1.000
_cell.length_c   1.000
_cell.angle_alpha   90.00
_cell.angle_beta   90.00
_cell.angle_gamma   90.00
#
_symmetry.space_group_name_H-M   'P 1'
#
loop_
_entity.id
_entity.type
_entity.pdbx_description
1 polymer ?
#
loop_
_entity_poly.entity_id
_entity_poly.type
_entity_poly.pdbx_seq_one_letter_code
_entity_poly.pdbx_strand_id
1 'polypeptide(L)'
;MSSVLHEFPEAFATRINKILEMPDPVPGNRVNGWFGGYGCRWCKCSRAWFTVLPFDMQSVAETVANMFMNAGLHDVTITLEGGVSKADGGKGYQVSARL
;
A
#
# COMPACT_ATOMS: atom_id res chain seq x y z
N MET A 1 14.87 15.72 15.05
CA MET A 1 13.98 14.73 14.42
C MET A 1 12.57 15.30 14.42
N SER A 2 12.25 16.19 13.48
CA SER A 2 11.03 16.99 13.52
C SER A 2 10.45 17.17 12.12
N SER A 3 9.13 16.96 12.05
CA SER A 3 8.16 17.56 11.13
C SER A 3 7.72 16.88 9.83
N VAL A 4 8.01 15.60 9.55
CA VAL A 4 7.43 14.94 8.36
C VAL A 4 6.72 13.62 8.70
N LEU A 5 5.83 13.72 9.69
CA LEU A 5 4.57 12.95 9.73
C LEU A 5 3.46 13.68 8.94
N HIS A 6 3.82 14.69 8.11
CA HIS A 6 2.92 15.72 7.56
C HIS A 6 2.35 15.41 6.16
N GLU A 7 2.64 14.25 5.60
CA GLU A 7 2.56 13.99 4.15
C GLU A 7 1.87 12.63 3.88
N PHE A 8 0.55 12.59 4.11
CA PHE A 8 -0.29 11.39 4.28
C PHE A 8 -0.07 10.71 5.64
N PRO A 9 -0.88 11.05 6.67
CA PRO A 9 -0.64 10.60 8.04
C PRO A 9 -0.90 9.09 8.21
N GLU A 10 -0.22 8.46 9.15
CA GLU A 10 -0.49 7.05 9.54
C GLU A 10 -1.98 6.79 9.83
N ALA A 11 -2.67 7.78 10.40
CA ALA A 11 -4.11 7.72 10.62
C ALA A 11 -4.93 7.51 9.33
N PHE A 12 -4.47 8.02 8.18
CA PHE A 12 -5.10 7.78 6.89
C PHE A 12 -4.83 6.35 6.40
N ALA A 13 -3.61 5.84 6.59
CA ALA A 13 -3.30 4.44 6.29
C ALA A 13 -4.17 3.48 7.12
N THR A 14 -4.32 3.74 8.43
CA THR A 14 -5.27 3.00 9.29
C THR A 14 -6.70 3.14 8.81
N ARG A 15 -7.11 4.32 8.31
CA ARG A 15 -8.45 4.54 7.76
C ARG A 15 -8.68 3.73 6.48
N ILE A 16 -7.70 3.65 5.57
CA ILE A 16 -7.77 2.77 4.41
C ILE A 16 -7.97 1.33 4.89
N ASN A 17 -7.12 0.83 5.78
CA ASN A 17 -7.23 -0.56 6.26
C ASN A 17 -8.62 -0.86 6.84
N LYS A 18 -9.19 0.06 7.62
CA LYS A 18 -10.57 -0.03 8.13
C LYS A 18 -11.62 -0.07 7.03
N ILE A 19 -11.53 0.80 6.02
CA ILE A 19 -12.45 0.80 4.87
C ILE A 19 -12.39 -0.54 4.12
N LEU A 20 -11.20 -1.12 4.05
CA LEU A 20 -10.95 -2.39 3.38
C LEU A 20 -11.27 -3.62 4.24
N GLU A 21 -11.67 -3.42 5.51
CA GLU A 21 -11.83 -4.49 6.50
C GLU A 21 -10.58 -5.38 6.62
N MET A 22 -9.40 -4.81 6.35
CA MET A 22 -8.12 -5.50 6.41
C MET A 22 -7.45 -5.29 7.77
N PRO A 23 -6.77 -6.32 8.30
CA PRO A 23 -5.91 -6.13 9.46
C PRO A 23 -4.79 -5.15 9.11
N ASP A 24 -4.31 -4.41 10.11
CA ASP A 24 -3.13 -3.57 9.91
C ASP A 24 -1.93 -4.44 9.51
N PRO A 25 -1.14 -4.03 8.51
CA PRO A 25 -0.01 -4.82 8.07
C PRO A 25 1.05 -4.89 9.17
N VAL A 26 1.57 -6.09 9.42
CA VAL A 26 2.68 -6.28 10.35
C VAL A 26 4.00 -5.85 9.70
N PRO A 27 5.06 -5.55 10.48
CA PRO A 27 6.37 -5.29 9.91
C PRO A 27 6.85 -6.43 8.99
N GLY A 28 7.32 -6.07 7.80
CA GLY A 28 7.93 -7.01 6.86
C GLY A 28 9.22 -7.61 7.44
N ASN A 29 9.34 -8.92 7.41
CA ASN A 29 10.50 -9.67 7.86
C ASN A 29 10.73 -10.89 6.97
N ARG A 30 11.87 -11.58 7.10
CA ARG A 30 12.19 -12.75 6.26
C ARG A 30 11.11 -13.85 6.33
N VAL A 31 10.46 -14.02 7.47
CA VAL A 31 9.45 -15.09 7.71
C VAL A 31 8.16 -14.81 6.94
N ASN A 32 7.75 -13.55 6.79
CA ASN A 32 6.59 -13.15 5.99
C ASN A 32 6.96 -12.71 4.56
N GLY A 33 8.12 -13.14 4.04
CA GLY A 33 8.56 -12.80 2.69
C GLY A 33 8.79 -11.29 2.50
N TRP A 34 9.25 -10.61 3.56
CA TRP A 34 9.47 -9.16 3.65
C TRP A 34 8.23 -8.30 3.47
N PHE A 35 7.05 -8.93 3.42
CA PHE A 35 5.76 -8.31 3.21
C PHE A 35 4.80 -8.84 4.27
N GLY A 36 4.63 -8.07 5.34
CA GLY A 36 3.79 -8.44 6.49
C GLY A 36 2.28 -8.33 6.26
N GLY A 37 1.81 -8.76 5.08
CA GLY A 37 0.40 -8.84 4.73
C GLY A 37 -0.12 -7.67 3.88
N TYR A 38 -1.44 -7.70 3.70
CA TYR A 38 -2.20 -6.69 2.98
C TYR A 38 -2.42 -5.43 3.84
N GLY A 39 -2.76 -4.31 3.19
CA GLY A 39 -3.00 -3.02 3.84
C GLY A 39 -1.93 -1.95 3.59
N CYS A 40 -2.29 -0.72 3.95
CA CYS A 40 -1.56 0.52 3.68
C CYS A 40 -0.46 0.76 4.71
N ARG A 41 0.75 1.09 4.23
CA ARG A 41 1.91 1.39 5.07
C ARG A 41 2.96 2.25 4.36
N TRP A 42 3.83 2.86 5.16
CA TRP A 42 4.99 3.59 4.65
C TRP A 42 6.19 2.65 4.51
N CYS A 43 6.86 2.69 3.35
CA CYS A 43 8.14 2.04 3.14
C CYS A 43 9.29 3.04 3.30
N LYS A 44 10.16 2.81 4.28
CA LYS A 44 11.36 3.64 4.47
C LYS A 44 12.34 3.53 3.29
N CYS A 45 12.48 2.34 2.67
CA CYS A 45 13.44 2.10 1.61
C CYS A 45 13.04 2.75 0.28
N SER A 46 11.78 2.61 -0.14
CA SER A 46 11.28 3.20 -1.38
C SER A 46 10.74 4.62 -1.21
N ARG A 47 10.71 5.14 0.04
CA ARG A 47 10.15 6.44 0.41
C ARG A 47 8.75 6.64 -0.19
N ALA A 48 7.91 5.62 -0.07
CA ALA A 48 6.59 5.57 -0.68
C ALA A 48 5.57 4.99 0.29
N TRP A 49 4.35 5.50 0.21
CA TRP A 49 3.16 4.82 0.72
C TRP A 49 2.77 3.71 -0.24
N PHE A 50 2.41 2.55 0.29
CA PHE A 50 1.87 1.50 -0.55
C PHE A 50 0.89 0.60 0.18
N THR A 51 -0.02 0.03 -0.61
CA THR A 51 -1.03 -0.95 -0.22
C THR A 51 -0.90 -2.14 -1.15
N VAL A 52 -0.93 -3.36 -0.59
CA VAL A 52 -1.08 -4.58 -1.39
C VAL A 52 -2.50 -5.09 -1.23
N LEU A 53 -3.11 -5.47 -2.34
CA LEU A 53 -4.49 -5.97 -2.45
C LEU A 53 -4.52 -7.26 -3.28
N PRO A 54 -5.36 -8.23 -2.94
CA PRO A 54 -5.64 -9.40 -3.78
C PRO A 54 -6.02 -9.07 -5.23
N PHE A 55 -5.80 -10.02 -6.15
CA PHE A 55 -6.08 -9.86 -7.59
C PHE A 55 -7.56 -9.64 -7.95
N ASP A 56 -8.49 -10.06 -7.09
CA ASP A 56 -9.93 -9.85 -7.25
C ASP A 56 -10.40 -8.47 -6.74
N MET A 57 -9.49 -7.68 -6.16
CA MET A 57 -9.77 -6.35 -5.59
C MET A 57 -9.25 -5.20 -6.47
N GLN A 58 -9.34 -5.33 -7.81
CA GLN A 58 -8.85 -4.28 -8.72
C GLN A 58 -9.58 -2.93 -8.53
N SER A 59 -10.90 -2.93 -8.43
CA SER A 59 -11.69 -1.71 -8.20
C SER A 59 -11.35 -1.02 -6.87
N VAL A 60 -10.97 -1.83 -5.88
CA VAL A 60 -10.47 -1.35 -4.59
C VAL A 60 -9.08 -0.72 -4.74
N ALA A 61 -8.20 -1.31 -5.55
CA ALA A 61 -6.89 -0.75 -5.85
C ALA A 61 -7.00 0.62 -6.53
N GLU A 62 -7.93 0.76 -7.48
CA GLU A 62 -8.27 2.04 -8.12
C GLU A 62 -8.82 3.05 -7.11
N THR A 63 -9.67 2.61 -6.19
CA THR A 63 -10.21 3.45 -5.11
C THR A 63 -9.10 3.95 -4.18
N VAL A 64 -8.17 3.08 -3.79
CA VAL A 64 -7.01 3.46 -2.97
C VAL A 64 -6.10 4.43 -3.71
N ALA A 65 -5.88 4.23 -5.02
CA ALA A 65 -5.12 5.17 -5.84
C ALA A 65 -5.77 6.55 -5.86
N ASN A 66 -7.09 6.62 -6.04
CA ASN A 66 -7.85 7.87 -5.96
C ASN A 66 -7.75 8.51 -4.57
N MET A 67 -7.78 7.72 -3.49
CA MET A 67 -7.57 8.23 -2.14
C MET A 67 -6.19 8.84 -1.94
N PHE A 68 -5.13 8.23 -2.50
CA PHE A 68 -3.78 8.80 -2.48
C PHE A 68 -3.71 10.13 -3.26
N MET A 69 -4.27 10.18 -4.46
CA MET A 69 -4.29 11.42 -5.27
C MET A 69 -5.08 12.53 -4.57
N ASN A 70 -6.26 12.22 -4.01
CA ASN A 70 -7.09 13.18 -3.28
C ASN A 70 -6.43 13.68 -1.99
N ALA A 71 -5.54 12.89 -1.40
CA ALA A 71 -4.75 13.28 -0.25
C ALA A 71 -3.49 14.09 -0.62
N GLY A 72 -3.29 14.41 -1.90
CA GLY A 72 -2.19 15.24 -2.38
C GLY A 72 -0.89 14.48 -2.63
N LEU A 73 -0.91 13.14 -2.66
CA LEU A 73 0.26 12.35 -3.07
C LEU A 73 0.42 12.35 -4.58
N HIS A 74 1.67 12.28 -5.03
CA HIS A 74 2.07 12.27 -6.44
C HIS A 74 2.61 10.89 -6.84
N ASP A 75 2.87 10.69 -8.14
CA ASP A 75 3.37 9.43 -8.71
C ASP A 75 2.57 8.18 -8.27
N VAL A 76 1.24 8.30 -8.24
CA VAL A 76 0.37 7.19 -7.87
C VAL A 76 0.35 6.14 -8.97
N THR A 77 0.71 4.91 -8.63
CA THR A 77 0.83 3.79 -9.56
C THR A 77 0.12 2.56 -9.02
N ILE A 78 -0.49 1.80 -9.92
CA ILE A 78 -1.01 0.45 -9.65
C ILE A 78 -0.16 -0.52 -10.45
N THR A 79 0.49 -1.44 -9.75
CA THR A 79 1.40 -2.43 -10.33
C THR A 79 1.10 -3.81 -9.78
N LEU A 80 1.78 -4.84 -10.28
CA LEU A 80 1.78 -6.16 -9.65
C LEU A 80 2.75 -6.14 -8.45
N GLU A 81 2.35 -6.71 -7.32
CA GLU A 81 3.27 -6.88 -6.19
C GLU A 81 4.48 -7.71 -6.63
N GLY A 82 5.68 -7.15 -6.42
CA GLY A 82 6.93 -7.74 -6.89
C GLY A 82 7.06 -7.88 -8.42
N GLY A 83 6.16 -7.31 -9.21
CA GLY A 83 6.10 -7.53 -10.66
C GLY A 83 5.61 -8.93 -11.05
N VAL A 84 5.02 -9.69 -10.13
CA VAL A 84 4.69 -11.10 -10.32
C VAL A 84 3.20 -11.27 -10.66
N SER A 85 2.92 -12.02 -11.73
CA SER A 85 1.54 -12.30 -12.15
C SER A 85 0.85 -13.31 -11.22
N LYS A 86 -0.48 -13.41 -11.30
CA LYS A 86 -1.24 -14.45 -10.58
C LYS A 86 -0.80 -15.86 -10.96
N ALA A 87 -0.48 -16.09 -12.24
CA ALA A 87 -0.03 -17.39 -12.74
C ALA A 87 1.34 -17.79 -12.17
N ASP A 88 2.18 -16.81 -11.86
CA ASP A 88 3.53 -17.00 -11.31
C ASP A 88 3.56 -16.97 -9.77
N GLY A 89 2.40 -16.97 -9.11
CA GLY A 89 2.29 -16.97 -7.65
C GLY A 89 2.37 -15.59 -7.00
N GLY A 90 2.11 -14.53 -7.76
CA GLY A 90 2.03 -13.16 -7.23
C GLY A 90 0.92 -12.99 -6.19
N LYS A 91 1.06 -11.97 -5.33
CA LYS A 91 0.10 -11.73 -4.24
C LYS A 91 -1.08 -10.85 -4.64
N GLY A 92 -0.91 -10.04 -5.69
CA GLY A 92 -1.97 -9.17 -6.21
C GLY A 92 -1.45 -7.82 -6.68
N TYR A 93 -2.30 -6.80 -6.55
CA TYR A 93 -1.99 -5.43 -6.93
C TYR A 93 -1.24 -4.71 -5.81
N GLN A 94 -0.24 -3.93 -6.19
CA GLN A 94 0.43 -2.97 -5.33
C GLN A 94 0.08 -1.56 -5.81
N VAL A 95 -0.64 -0.82 -4.97
CA VAL A 95 -0.87 0.61 -5.15
C VAL A 95 0.24 1.34 -4.42
N SER A 96 1.05 2.14 -5.12
CA SER A 96 2.14 2.92 -4.53
C SER A 96 1.95 4.39 -4.82
N ALA A 97 2.32 5.24 -3.87
CA ALA A 97 2.28 6.69 -4.02
C ALA A 97 3.50 7.32 -3.34
N ARG A 98 4.05 8.36 -3.95
CA ARG A 98 5.20 9.11 -3.45
C ARG A 98 4.78 10.54 -3.15
N LEU A 99 5.73 11.27 -2.59
CA LEU A 99 5.67 12.71 -2.38
C LEU A 99 6.40 13.40 -3.53
#